data_AF-A0A9K3CUW1-F1
#
_entry.id   AF-A0A9K3CUW1-F1
#
_cell.length_a   1.000
_cell.length_b   1.000
_cell.length_c   1.000
_cell.angle_alpha   90.00
_cell.angle_beta   90.00
_cell.angle_gamma   90.00
#
_symmetry.space_group_name_H-M   'P 1'
#
loop_
_entity.id
_entity.type
_entity.pdbx_description
1 polymer ?
#
loop_
_entity_poly.entity_id
_entity_poly.type
_entity_poly.pdbx_seq_one_letter_code
_entity_poly.pdbx_strand_id
1 'polypeptide(L)'
;GNGLEQALKDMVDAGLWGLECLHPDYEEAQTEVLLDAADRHSLARTAGSDCHGAGKPGIALGRGQVSHPFCVPVEWGQTLVQAVQAAETEGASA
;
A
#
# COMPACT_ATOMS: atom_id res chain seq x y z
N GLY A 1 -10.22 11.28 -8.09
CA GLY A 1 -10.26 12.67 -8.59
C GLY A 1 -8.85 13.17 -8.86
N ASN A 2 -8.68 14.32 -9.52
CA ASN A 2 -7.36 14.84 -9.92
C ASN A 2 -6.36 15.04 -8.75
N GLY A 3 -6.85 15.25 -7.52
CA GLY A 3 -6.00 15.47 -6.35
C GLY A 3 -5.18 14.25 -5.92
N LEU A 4 -5.75 13.04 -5.99
CA LEU A 4 -5.01 11.82 -5.66
C LEU A 4 -3.87 11.59 -6.67
N GLU A 5 -4.18 11.74 -7.94
CA GLU A 5 -3.21 11.55 -9.02
C GLU A 5 -2.04 12.54 -8.91
N GLN A 6 -2.33 13.82 -8.66
CA GLN A 6 -1.29 14.82 -8.49
C GLN A 6 -0.43 14.53 -7.25
N ALA A 7 -1.06 14.16 -6.13
CA ALA A 7 -0.32 13.82 -4.92
C ALA A 7 0.59 12.61 -5.13
N LEU A 8 0.10 11.57 -5.81
CA LEU A 8 0.92 10.40 -6.14
C LEU A 8 2.08 10.77 -7.04
N LYS A 9 1.86 11.58 -8.08
CA LYS A 9 2.95 12.05 -8.93
C LYS A 9 4.02 12.80 -8.13
N ASP A 10 3.60 13.76 -7.30
CA ASP A 10 4.52 14.57 -6.50
C ASP A 10 5.30 13.71 -5.49
N MET A 11 4.65 12.70 -4.90
CA MET A 11 5.29 11.77 -3.97
C MET A 11 6.23 10.78 -4.68
N VAL A 12 5.86 10.27 -5.85
CA VAL A 12 6.73 9.43 -6.70
C VAL A 12 7.98 10.20 -7.10
N ASP A 13 7.82 11.45 -7.55
CA ASP A 13 8.94 12.35 -7.89
C ASP A 13 9.84 12.62 -6.67
N ALA A 14 9.29 12.54 -5.45
CA ALA A 14 10.03 12.67 -4.19
C ALA A 14 10.60 11.34 -3.65
N GLY A 15 10.40 10.22 -4.34
CA GLY A 15 10.96 8.91 -3.97
C GLY A 15 10.00 7.97 -3.25
N LEU A 16 8.68 8.12 -3.41
CA LEU A 16 7.72 7.12 -2.94
C LEU A 16 7.91 5.79 -3.70
N TRP A 17 7.95 4.67 -2.96
CA TRP A 17 8.19 3.34 -3.53
C TRP A 17 7.02 2.36 -3.40
N GLY A 18 5.99 2.69 -2.61
CA GLY A 18 4.84 1.81 -2.42
C GLY A 18 3.56 2.54 -2.04
N LEU A 19 2.43 1.85 -2.21
CA LEU A 19 1.08 2.36 -1.93
C LEU A 19 0.24 1.29 -1.22
N GLU A 20 -0.38 1.66 -0.09
CA GLU A 20 -1.31 0.78 0.60
C GLU A 20 -2.61 0.68 -0.19
N CYS A 21 -2.84 -0.49 -0.79
CA CYS A 21 -3.97 -0.76 -1.67
C CYS A 21 -5.07 -1.57 -0.97
N LEU A 22 -4.74 -2.28 0.11
CA LEU A 22 -5.69 -3.04 0.92
C LEU A 22 -5.63 -2.57 2.37
N HIS A 23 -6.76 -2.07 2.86
CA HIS A 23 -6.93 -1.59 4.23
C HIS A 23 -8.37 -1.87 4.69
N PRO A 24 -8.64 -2.14 5.98
CA PRO A 24 -9.99 -2.51 6.44
C PRO A 24 -11.04 -1.41 6.30
N ASP A 25 -10.61 -0.16 6.19
CA ASP A 25 -11.49 0.99 6.00
C ASP A 25 -11.70 1.35 4.52
N TYR A 26 -11.17 0.56 3.58
CA TYR A 26 -11.39 0.75 2.15
C TYR A 26 -12.56 -0.10 1.66
N GLU A 27 -13.43 0.53 0.86
CA GLU A 27 -14.38 -0.18 0.01
C GLU A 27 -13.65 -0.83 -1.17
N GLU A 28 -14.30 -1.80 -1.81
CA GLU A 28 -13.75 -2.52 -2.98
C GLU A 28 -13.38 -1.56 -4.11
N ALA A 29 -14.24 -0.57 -4.39
CA ALA A 29 -13.95 0.45 -5.41
C ALA A 29 -12.73 1.31 -5.09
N GLN A 30 -12.44 1.58 -3.80
CA GLN A 30 -11.25 2.32 -3.40
C GLN A 30 -9.99 1.45 -3.58
N THR A 31 -10.09 0.16 -3.21
CA THR A 31 -9.04 -0.84 -3.44
C THR A 31 -8.68 -0.91 -4.93
N GLU A 32 -9.67 -1.02 -5.81
CA GLU A 32 -9.45 -1.08 -7.26
C GLU A 32 -8.74 0.18 -7.79
N VAL A 33 -9.18 1.37 -7.35
CA VAL A 33 -8.55 2.65 -7.74
C VAL A 33 -7.08 2.71 -7.29
N LEU A 34 -6.76 2.24 -6.09
CA LEU A 34 -5.41 2.26 -5.55
C LEU A 34 -4.51 1.21 -6.20
N LEU A 35 -5.05 0.03 -6.52
CA LEU A 35 -4.33 -1.01 -7.28
C LEU A 35 -3.94 -0.51 -8.67
N ASP A 36 -4.88 0.10 -9.40
CA ASP A 36 -4.62 0.70 -10.71
C ASP A 36 -3.59 1.84 -10.61
N ALA A 37 -3.70 2.69 -9.57
CA ALA A 37 -2.74 3.76 -9.35
C ALA A 37 -1.33 3.23 -9.04
N ALA A 38 -1.22 2.19 -8.21
CA ALA A 38 0.08 1.57 -7.91
C ALA A 38 0.74 1.04 -9.20
N ASP A 39 -0.03 0.41 -10.08
CA ASP A 39 0.48 -0.11 -11.34
C ASP A 39 0.92 0.99 -12.30
N ARG A 40 0.13 2.06 -12.45
CA ARG A 40 0.45 3.17 -13.34
C ARG A 40 1.70 3.95 -12.92
N HIS A 41 1.96 4.02 -11.62
CA HIS A 41 3.11 4.72 -11.05
C HIS A 41 4.29 3.80 -10.70
N SER A 42 4.22 2.52 -11.07
CA SER A 42 5.25 1.51 -10.75
C SER A 42 5.56 1.39 -9.25
N LEU A 43 4.56 1.60 -8.40
CA LEU A 43 4.67 1.50 -6.95
C LEU A 43 4.46 0.06 -6.48
N ALA A 44 5.22 -0.37 -5.48
CA ALA A 44 4.95 -1.63 -4.79
C ALA A 44 3.58 -1.56 -4.11
N ARG A 45 2.71 -2.53 -4.39
CA ARG A 45 1.44 -2.67 -3.70
C ARG A 45 1.71 -3.11 -2.26
N THR A 46 1.04 -2.50 -1.29
CA THR A 46 1.13 -2.87 0.12
C THR A 46 -0.25 -3.04 0.73
N ALA A 47 -0.31 -3.67 1.90
CA ALA A 47 -1.54 -3.97 2.61
C ALA A 47 -1.28 -3.93 4.11
N GLY A 48 -2.27 -3.48 4.87
CA GLY A 48 -2.19 -3.39 6.32
C GLY A 48 -3.54 -3.72 6.95
N SER A 49 -3.54 -4.45 8.06
CA SER A 49 -4.77 -4.58 8.86
C SER A 49 -4.96 -3.38 9.78
N ASP A 50 -3.91 -2.60 10.04
CA ASP A 50 -3.94 -1.49 11.00
C ASP A 50 -4.51 -1.89 12.38
N CYS A 51 -4.09 -3.06 12.87
CA CYS A 51 -4.61 -3.64 14.09
C CYS A 51 -4.07 -2.91 15.32
N HIS A 52 -4.97 -2.43 16.17
CA HIS A 52 -4.66 -1.71 17.41
C HIS A 52 -5.18 -2.43 18.66
N GLY A 53 -5.47 -3.73 18.56
CA GLY A 53 -6.01 -4.54 19.66
C GLY A 53 -7.30 -3.94 20.23
N ALA A 54 -7.31 -3.62 21.52
CA ALA A 54 -8.46 -3.01 22.18
C ALA A 54 -8.86 -1.64 21.61
N GLY A 55 -7.96 -0.95 20.90
CA GLY A 55 -8.24 0.34 20.26
C GLY A 55 -9.06 0.23 18.96
N LYS A 56 -9.06 -0.93 18.30
CA LYS A 56 -9.90 -1.25 17.13
C LYS A 56 -10.48 -2.66 17.27
N PRO A 57 -11.43 -2.87 18.20
CA PRO A 57 -12.01 -4.20 18.41
C PRO A 57 -12.70 -4.66 17.13
N GLY A 58 -12.36 -5.86 16.65
CA GLY A 58 -12.91 -6.43 15.42
C GLY A 58 -11.94 -6.46 14.23
N ILE A 59 -10.77 -5.81 14.36
CA ILE A 59 -9.68 -5.94 13.40
C ILE A 59 -8.61 -6.84 14.02
N ALA A 60 -8.36 -7.99 13.39
CA ALA A 60 -7.30 -8.89 13.81
C ALA A 60 -6.01 -8.58 13.06
N LEU A 61 -4.86 -8.85 13.69
CA LEU A 61 -3.56 -8.68 13.03
C LEU A 61 -3.52 -9.48 11.72
N GLY A 62 -3.19 -8.79 10.62
CA GLY A 62 -3.10 -9.39 9.29
C GLY A 62 -4.44 -9.66 8.61
N ARG A 63 -5.57 -9.18 9.15
CA ARG A 63 -6.90 -9.39 8.56
C ARG A 63 -7.75 -8.12 8.49
N GLY A 64 -8.58 -8.05 7.46
CA GLY A 64 -9.61 -7.03 7.30
C GLY A 64 -10.75 -7.14 8.33
N GLN A 65 -11.67 -6.18 8.28
CA GLN A 65 -12.90 -6.21 9.06
C GLN A 65 -13.81 -7.36 8.60
N VAL A 66 -14.74 -7.80 9.45
CA VAL A 66 -15.71 -8.84 9.08
C VAL A 66 -16.59 -8.42 7.89
N SER A 67 -16.94 -7.13 7.80
CA SER A 67 -17.71 -6.54 6.69
C SER A 67 -16.94 -6.50 5.37
N HIS A 68 -15.60 -6.45 5.43
CA HIS A 68 -14.73 -6.42 4.26
C HIS A 68 -13.50 -7.32 4.49
N PRO A 69 -13.70 -8.66 4.42
CA PRO A 69 -12.68 -9.61 4.86
C PRO A 69 -11.58 -9.75 3.81
N PHE A 70 -10.34 -9.59 4.25
CA PHE A 70 -9.16 -9.96 3.49
C PHE A 70 -8.06 -10.47 4.43
N CYS A 71 -7.06 -11.14 3.86
CA CYS A 71 -5.80 -11.44 4.53
C CYS A 71 -4.72 -10.56 3.91
N VAL A 72 -3.87 -9.94 4.73
CA VAL A 72 -2.72 -9.17 4.26
C VAL A 72 -1.80 -10.11 3.46
N PRO A 73 -1.56 -9.87 2.16
CA PRO A 73 -0.66 -10.70 1.36
C PRO A 73 0.78 -10.50 1.82
N VAL A 74 1.42 -11.55 2.31
CA VAL A 74 2.80 -11.47 2.83
C VAL A 74 3.79 -11.15 1.71
N GLU A 75 3.52 -11.67 0.50
CA GLU A 75 4.30 -11.43 -0.70
C GLU A 75 4.39 -9.95 -1.08
N TRP A 76 3.36 -9.14 -0.77
CA TRP A 76 3.38 -7.69 -1.04
C TRP A 76 4.39 -6.96 -0.15
N GLY A 77 4.55 -7.43 1.10
CA GLY A 77 5.62 -6.94 1.98
C GLY A 77 7.01 -7.25 1.44
N GLN A 78 7.19 -8.39 0.75
CA GLN A 78 8.47 -8.75 0.13
C GLN A 78 8.79 -7.84 -1.06
N THR A 79 7.80 -7.50 -1.88
CA THR A 79 7.97 -6.56 -2.99
C THR A 79 8.40 -5.17 -2.50
N LEU A 80 7.85 -4.70 -1.37
CA LEU A 80 8.28 -3.43 -0.77
C LEU A 80 9.75 -3.47 -0.32
N VAL A 81 10.18 -4.56 0.33
CA VAL A 81 11.57 -4.73 0.75
C VAL A 81 12.52 -4.70 -0.46
N GLN A 82 12.14 -5.38 -1.55
CA GLN A 82 12.92 -5.37 -2.79
C GLN A 82 13.00 -3.99 -3.43
N ALA A 83 11.89 -3.23 -3.44
CA ALA A 83 11.85 -1.87 -3.98
C ALA A 83 12.77 -0.93 -3.20
N VAL A 84 12.77 -1.01 -1.86
CA VAL A 84 13.69 -0.23 -1.00
C VAL A 84 15.15 -0.58 -1.32
N GLN A 85 15.49 -1.87 -1.39
CA GLN A 85 16.85 -2.32 -1.68
C GLN A 85 17.33 -1.90 -3.07
N ALA A 86 16.46 -1.92 -4.08
CA ALA A 86 16.76 -1.46 -5.42
C ALA A 86 17.07 0.05 -5.42
N ALA A 87 16.23 0.85 -4.76
CA ALA A 87 16.41 2.30 -4.66
C ALA A 87 17.72 2.69 -3.93
N GLU A 88 18.10 1.96 -2.88
CA GLU A 88 19.38 2.14 -2.19
C GLU A 88 20.58 1.85 -3.11
N THR A 89 20.45 0.85 -3.99
CA THR A 89 21.52 0.45 -4.91
C THR A 89 21.69 1.46 -6.06
N GLU A 90 20.58 1.99 -6.59
CA GLU A 90 20.61 3.04 -7.62
C GLU A 90 21.19 4.35 -7.08
N GLY A 91 20.84 4.74 -5.85
CA GLY A 91 21.39 5.92 -5.17
C GLY A 91 22.87 5.78 -4.79
N ALA A 92 23.35 4.56 -4.52
CA ALA A 92 24.77 4.30 -4.26
C ALA A 92 25.64 4.26 -5.54
N SER A 93 25.00 4.22 -6.71
CA SER A 93 25.65 4.16 -8.02
C SER A 93 25.76 5.54 -8.71
N ALA A 94 25.21 6.59 -8.11
CA ALA A 94 25.22 7.98 -8.58
C ALA A 94 26.25 8.83 -7.82
#